data_AF-A0A369RWV9-F1
#
_entry.id   AF-A0A369RWV9-F1
#
_cell.length_a   1.000
_cell.length_b   1.000
_cell.length_c   1.000
_cell.angle_alpha   90.00
_cell.angle_beta   90.00
_cell.angle_gamma   90.00
#
_symmetry.space_group_name_H-M   'P 1'
#
loop_
_entity.id
_entity.type
_entity.pdbx_description
1 polymer ?
#
loop_
_entity_poly.entity_id
_entity_poly.type
_entity_poly.pdbx_seq_one_letter_code
_entity_poly.pdbx_strand_id
1 'polypeptide(L)' 'MSGLPAFLGITFSWLFIGAVVPFLIPKANTNRGWLIVFLAQLNPLIGPELNNHTLHIMIQQWGRRDG' A
#
# COMPACT_ATOMS: atom_id res chain seq x y z
N MET A 1 -22.17 7.70 25.45
CA MET A 1 -21.45 6.42 25.62
C MET A 1 -21.81 5.54 24.43
N SER A 2 -20.91 5.26 23.47
CA SER A 2 -21.05 4.12 22.50
C SER A 2 -20.04 4.06 21.33
N GLY A 3 -18.87 4.73 21.40
CA GLY A 3 -17.83 4.53 20.37
C GLY A 3 -17.10 3.17 20.46
N LEU A 4 -17.02 2.60 21.67
CA LEU A 4 -16.27 1.39 21.98
C LEU A 4 -16.66 0.15 21.12
N PRO A 5 -17.95 -0.13 20.87
CA PRO A 5 -18.36 -1.26 20.02
C PRO A 5 -17.90 -1.10 18.57
N ALA A 6 -17.91 0.14 18.04
CA ALA A 6 -17.46 0.42 16.68
C ALA A 6 -15.94 0.27 16.53
N PHE A 7 -15.16 0.75 17.51
CA PHE A 7 -13.70 0.58 17.55
C PHE A 7 -13.28 -0.89 17.65
N LEU A 8 -13.99 -1.69 18.44
CA LEU A 8 -13.74 -3.13 18.52
C LEU A 8 -14.13 -3.81 17.21
N GLY A 9 -15.28 -3.45 16.62
CA GLY A 9 -15.73 -4.00 15.34
C GLY A 9 -14.71 -3.79 14.21
N ILE A 10 -14.20 -2.57 14.04
CA ILE A 10 -13.21 -2.26 13.00
C ILE A 10 -11.86 -2.94 13.28
N THR A 11 -11.45 -3.04 14.55
CA THR A 11 -10.19 -3.71 14.96
C THR A 11 -10.23 -5.20 14.66
N PHE A 12 -11.32 -5.88 15.03
CA PHE A 12 -11.49 -7.30 14.74
C PHE A 12 -11.64 -7.57 13.24
N SER A 13 -12.27 -6.67 12.50
CA SER A 13 -12.40 -6.80 11.04
C SER A 13 -11.04 -6.73 10.33
N TRP A 14 -10.20 -5.75 10.67
CA TRP A 14 -8.85 -5.65 10.08
C TRP A 14 -7.91 -6.76 10.54
N LEU A 15 -8.03 -7.21 11.80
CA LEU A 15 -7.28 -8.36 12.31
C LEU A 15 -7.67 -9.65 11.56
N PHE A 16 -8.96 -9.84 11.30
CA PHE A 16 -9.45 -11.00 10.53
C PHE A 16 -8.93 -10.98 9.10
N ILE A 17 -9.01 -9.84 8.41
CA ILE A 17 -8.48 -9.67 7.05
C ILE A 17 -6.97 -9.93 7.04
N GLY A 18 -6.22 -9.32 7.96
CA GLY A 18 -4.77 -9.48 8.08
C GLY A 18 -4.33 -10.90 8.43
N ALA A 19 -5.16 -11.67 9.15
CA ALA A 19 -4.89 -13.07 9.47
C ALA A 19 -5.28 -14.01 8.33
N VAL A 20 -6.47 -13.84 7.74
CA VAL A 20 -7.03 -14.79 6.76
C VAL A 20 -6.42 -14.63 5.37
N VAL A 21 -6.21 -13.40 4.91
CA VAL A 21 -5.66 -13.13 3.56
C VAL A 21 -4.31 -13.85 3.33
N PRO A 22 -3.35 -13.86 4.28
CA PRO A 22 -2.11 -14.63 4.12
C PRO A 22 -2.30 -16.13 3.88
N PHE A 23 -3.34 -16.77 4.44
CA PHE A 23 -3.61 -18.19 4.28
C PHE A 23 -4.41 -18.53 3.01
N LEU A 24 -5.20 -17.57 2.50
CA LEU A 24 -5.92 -17.72 1.23
C LEU A 24 -5.03 -17.53 0.01
N ILE A 25 -3.82 -16.97 0.16
CA ILE A 25 -2.81 -16.92 -0.91
C ILE A 25 -2.18 -18.31 -1.03
N PRO A 26 -2.51 -19.09 -2.07
CA PRO A 26 -2.00 -20.45 -2.23
C PRO A 26 -0.47 -20.46 -2.23
N LYS A 27 0.13 -21.41 -1.48
CA LYS A 27 1.58 -21.66 -1.45
C LYS A 27 2.00 -22.30 -2.78
N ALA A 28 2.13 -21.51 -3.84
CA ALA A 28 2.42 -22.05 -5.17
C ALA A 28 3.89 -21.90 -5.62
N ASN A 29 4.74 -21.04 -5.01
CA ASN A 29 6.14 -20.84 -5.41
C ASN A 29 7.00 -19.93 -4.49
N THR A 30 8.33 -20.02 -4.63
CA THR A 30 9.39 -19.23 -3.94
C THR A 30 9.20 -17.72 -4.03
N ASN A 31 8.51 -17.21 -5.04
CA ASN A 31 8.39 -15.77 -5.34
C ASN A 31 7.16 -15.11 -4.70
N ARG A 32 6.43 -15.79 -3.80
CA ARG A 32 5.23 -15.25 -3.14
C ARG A 32 5.45 -13.88 -2.48
N GLY A 33 6.60 -13.68 -1.83
CA GLY A 33 6.94 -12.39 -1.21
C GLY A 33 7.07 -11.28 -2.25
N TRP A 34 7.75 -11.57 -3.36
CA TRP A 34 7.94 -10.64 -4.47
C TRP A 34 6.62 -10.27 -5.15
N LEU A 35 5.74 -11.24 -5.38
CA LEU A 35 4.43 -10.99 -5.98
C LEU A 35 3.54 -10.12 -5.08
N ILE A 36 3.55 -10.33 -3.76
CA ILE A 36 2.75 -9.52 -2.83
C ILE A 36 3.19 -8.06 -2.84
N VAL A 37 4.49 -7.77 -2.78
CA VAL A 37 4.98 -6.38 -2.82
C VAL A 37 4.72 -5.72 -4.17
N PHE A 38 4.80 -6.48 -5.26
CA PHE A 38 4.47 -5.98 -6.60
C PHE A 38 2.98 -5.62 -6.72
N LEU A 39 2.08 -6.53 -6.30
CA LEU A 39 0.64 -6.29 -6.37
C LEU A 39 0.19 -5.14 -5.44
N ALA A 40 0.83 -4.98 -4.27
CA ALA A 40 0.56 -3.88 -3.37
C ALA A 40 0.85 -2.49 -3.97
N GLN A 41 1.66 -2.42 -5.02
CA GLN A 41 2.00 -1.19 -5.74
C GLN A 41 1.11 -0.93 -6.96
N LEU A 42 0.26 -1.87 -7.37
CA LEU A 42 -0.67 -1.67 -8.49
C LEU A 42 -1.89 -0.87 -8.03
N ASN A 43 -2.24 0.19 -8.75
CA ASN A 43 -3.30 1.15 -8.41
C ASN A 43 -3.15 1.79 -7.01
N PRO A 44 -2.03 2.49 -6.75
CA PRO A 44 -1.81 3.14 -5.47
C PRO A 44 -2.83 4.27 -5.27
N LEU A 45 -3.44 4.32 -4.10
CA LEU A 45 -4.37 5.39 -3.73
C LEU A 45 -3.65 6.65 -3.23
N ILE A 46 -2.39 6.52 -2.82
CA ILE A 46 -1.58 7.57 -2.20
C ILE A 46 -0.20 7.56 -2.85
N GLY A 47 0.25 8.73 -3.30
CA GLY A 47 1.59 8.95 -3.85
C GLY A 47 2.58 9.40 -2.77
N PRO A 48 3.89 9.44 -3.09
CA PRO A 48 4.89 9.98 -2.18
C PRO A 48 4.68 11.48 -1.98
N GLU A 49 4.80 11.94 -0.73
CA GLU A 49 4.83 13.36 -0.40
C GLU A 49 6.26 13.89 -0.56
N LEU A 50 6.44 14.86 -1.46
CA LEU A 50 7.74 15.43 -1.79
C LEU A 50 7.79 16.91 -1.42
N ASN A 51 8.89 17.35 -0.83
CA ASN A 51 9.17 18.77 -0.62
C ASN A 51 9.45 19.45 -1.98
N ASN A 52 9.06 20.71 -2.14
CA ASN A 52 9.27 21.53 -3.34
C ASN A 52 10.73 21.52 -3.82
N HIS A 53 11.69 21.58 -2.89
CA HIS A 53 13.11 21.50 -3.25
C HIS A 53 13.46 20.17 -3.95
N THR A 54 12.99 19.05 -3.39
CA THR A 54 13.19 17.72 -3.97
C THR A 54 12.44 17.57 -5.29
N LEU A 55 11.22 18.09 -5.37
CA LEU A 55 10.41 18.09 -6.59
C LEU A 55 11.13 18.84 -7.73
N HIS A 56 11.72 20.01 -7.45
CA HIS A 56 12.49 20.75 -8.45
C HIS A 56 13.68 19.97 -8.99
N ILE A 57 14.44 19.29 -8.12
CA ILE A 57 15.55 18.43 -8.56
C ILE A 57 15.02 17.28 -9.42
N MET A 58 13.94 16.63 -9.01
CA MET A 58 13.35 15.52 -9.76
C MET A 58 12.86 15.96 -11.14
N ILE A 59 12.23 17.13 -11.25
CA ILE A 59 11.81 17.71 -12.53
C ILE A 59 13.02 18.05 -13.41
N GLN A 60 14.09 18.59 -12.86
CA GLN A 60 15.30 18.92 -13.63
C GLN A 60 16.00 17.68 -14.21
N GLN A 61 16.03 16.58 -13.45
CA GLN A 61 16.73 15.35 -13.83
C GLN A 61 15.86 14.39 -14.67
N TRP A 62 14.57 14.27 -14.33
CA TRP A 62 13.66 13.27 -14.91
C TRP A 62 12.31 13.83 -15.40
N GLY A 63 12.09 15.15 -15.31
CA GLY A 63 10.90 15.78 -15.88
C GLY A 63 10.84 15.57 -17.39
N ARG A 64 9.66 15.17 -17.89
CA ARG A 64 9.43 14.94 -19.33
C ARG A 64 9.74 16.23 -20.10
N ARG A 65 10.59 16.14 -21.13
CA ARG A 65 11.01 17.25 -21.99
C ARG A 65 10.24 17.28 -23.32
N ASP A 66 9.05 16.72 -23.38
CA ASP A 66 8.17 16.86 -24.54
C ASP A 66 7.29 18.09 -24.34
N GLY A 67 7.53 19.08 -25.20
CA GLY A 67 7.02 20.46 -25.12
C GLY A 67 5.56 20.64 -25.50
#